data_AF-A0A9Q0HW88-F1
#
_entry.id   AF-A0A9Q0HW88-F1
#
_cell.length_a   1.000
_cell.length_b   1.000
_cell.length_c   1.000
_cell.angle_alpha   90.00
_cell.angle_beta   90.00
_cell.angle_gamma   90.00
#
_symmetry.space_group_name_H-M   'P 1'
#
loop_
_entity.id
_entity.type
_entity.pdbx_description
1 polymer ?
#
loop_
_entity_poly.entity_id
_entity_poly.type
_entity_poly.pdbx_seq_one_letter_code
_entity_poly.pdbx_strand_id
1 'polypeptide(L)'
;MLSRHYAILNFTCVEMRNSEQPEEAKSGPEELVQQVLSAGWREGILVACENALGRYDKYAYNQILKNARPNGVNKCGPPKLRIFGMTYLRLSDELLKENKFSLIKIFVRKMHADLNYLPNSDKYFAPIEPMERSKAEIPIEELLEATKPEEPYPFDSETDMPVDAGGSSLFGTIFSVFGKIKSIFIK
;
A
#
# COMPACT_ATOMS: atom_id res chain seq x y z
N MET A 1 23.15 -0.83 -1.95
CA MET A 1 23.33 0.57 -1.47
C MET A 1 22.52 0.83 -0.19
N LEU A 2 21.18 0.78 -0.19
CA LEU A 2 20.37 1.08 1.01
C LEU A 2 20.56 0.06 2.15
N SER A 3 20.83 -1.20 1.81
CA SER A 3 20.97 -2.32 2.76
C SER A 3 22.05 -2.11 3.84
N ARG A 4 23.17 -1.46 3.51
CA ARG A 4 24.23 -1.15 4.51
C ARG A 4 23.78 -0.12 5.54
N HIS A 5 22.72 0.64 5.27
CA HIS A 5 22.23 1.72 6.12
C HIS A 5 20.98 1.32 6.90
N TYR A 6 20.50 0.07 6.79
CA TYR A 6 19.22 -0.36 7.36
C TYR A 6 18.05 0.55 6.93
N ALA A 7 18.16 1.13 5.74
CA ALA A 7 17.23 2.12 5.23
C ALA A 7 16.05 1.47 4.51
N ILE A 8 14.91 2.17 4.53
CA ILE A 8 13.69 1.78 3.80
C ILE A 8 13.73 2.44 2.43
N LEU A 9 13.46 1.67 1.37
CA LEU A 9 13.19 2.22 0.05
C LEU A 9 11.74 2.72 0.02
N ASN A 10 11.53 4.03 -0.06
CA ASN A 10 10.18 4.59 -0.21
C ASN A 10 9.92 4.91 -1.69
N PHE A 11 8.92 4.25 -2.28
CA PHE A 11 8.64 4.34 -3.72
C PHE A 11 7.25 4.94 -3.99
N THR A 12 7.08 5.62 -5.12
CA THR A 12 5.83 6.31 -5.47
C THR A 12 5.07 5.59 -6.61
N CYS A 13 3.94 6.16 -7.05
CA CYS A 13 3.11 5.68 -8.17
C CYS A 13 2.36 4.35 -7.93
N VAL A 14 2.26 3.87 -6.68
CA VAL A 14 1.64 2.55 -6.41
C VAL A 14 0.11 2.52 -6.58
N GLU A 15 -0.52 3.65 -6.88
CA GLU A 15 -1.93 3.76 -7.21
C GLU A 15 -2.22 3.71 -8.71
N MET A 16 -1.21 3.92 -9.55
CA MET A 16 -1.37 4.05 -11.00
C MET A 16 -1.59 2.71 -11.69
N ARG A 17 -2.32 2.75 -12.81
CA ARG A 17 -2.52 1.62 -13.73
C ARG A 17 -2.06 1.97 -15.12
N ASN A 18 -1.59 0.97 -15.87
CA ASN A 18 -1.14 1.17 -17.24
C ASN A 18 -2.27 1.70 -18.13
N SER A 19 -3.49 1.20 -17.92
CA SER A 19 -4.69 1.62 -18.66
C SER A 19 -5.14 3.06 -18.39
N GLU A 20 -4.58 3.72 -17.38
CA GLU A 20 -4.83 5.14 -17.09
C GLU A 20 -3.83 6.07 -17.80
N GLN A 21 -2.83 5.50 -18.51
CA GLN A 21 -1.77 6.26 -19.17
C GLN A 21 -2.02 6.34 -20.68
N PRO A 22 -1.70 7.48 -21.31
CA PRO A 22 -1.75 7.60 -22.77
C PRO A 22 -0.70 6.69 -23.44
N GLU A 23 -1.07 6.04 -24.54
CA GLU A 23 -0.23 5.06 -25.23
C GLU A 23 1.09 5.65 -25.74
N GLU A 24 1.06 6.91 -26.18
CA GLU A 24 2.21 7.66 -26.66
C GLU A 24 3.27 7.89 -25.59
N ALA A 25 2.90 7.82 -24.30
CA ALA A 25 3.85 8.00 -23.19
C ALA A 25 4.71 6.77 -22.94
N LYS A 26 4.36 5.60 -23.50
CA LYS A 26 5.06 4.31 -23.24
C LYS A 26 5.25 4.04 -21.74
N SER A 27 4.22 4.38 -20.97
CA SER A 27 4.21 4.31 -19.51
C SER A 27 3.78 2.92 -19.02
N GLY A 28 4.58 2.32 -18.13
CA GLY A 28 4.29 1.04 -17.48
C GLY A 28 4.43 1.13 -15.95
N PRO A 29 3.59 1.91 -15.25
CA PRO A 29 3.67 2.06 -13.80
C PRO A 29 3.51 0.73 -13.06
N GLU A 30 2.70 -0.21 -13.57
CA GLU A 30 2.47 -1.48 -12.88
C GLU A 30 3.72 -2.36 -12.89
N GLU A 31 4.37 -2.51 -14.03
CA GLU A 31 5.63 -3.25 -14.18
C GLU A 31 6.76 -2.57 -13.41
N LEU A 32 6.82 -1.24 -13.42
CA LEU A 32 7.84 -0.48 -12.69
C LEU A 32 7.71 -0.69 -11.18
N VAL A 33 6.49 -0.60 -10.62
CA VAL A 33 6.23 -0.89 -9.21
C VAL A 33 6.62 -2.33 -8.89
N GLN A 34 6.20 -3.29 -9.71
CA GLN A 34 6.53 -4.70 -9.52
C GLN A 34 8.05 -4.95 -9.50
N GLN A 35 8.79 -4.32 -10.42
CA GLN A 35 10.24 -4.41 -10.51
C GLN A 35 10.93 -3.84 -9.27
N VAL A 36 10.58 -2.60 -8.88
CA VAL A 36 11.24 -1.90 -7.77
C VAL A 36 10.96 -2.59 -6.44
N LEU A 37 9.71 -2.98 -6.18
CA LEU A 37 9.35 -3.65 -4.93
C LEU A 37 10.05 -5.02 -4.85
N SER A 38 10.07 -5.77 -5.96
CA SER A 38 10.75 -7.07 -6.02
C SER A 38 12.25 -6.95 -5.79
N ALA A 39 12.91 -5.95 -6.37
CA ALA A 39 14.32 -5.70 -6.14
C ALA A 39 14.60 -5.36 -4.66
N GLY A 40 13.78 -4.51 -4.04
CA GLY A 40 13.92 -4.19 -2.61
C GLY A 40 13.79 -5.42 -1.72
N TRP A 41 12.77 -6.25 -1.93
CA TRP A 41 12.60 -7.49 -1.16
C TRP A 41 13.71 -8.51 -1.42
N ARG A 42 14.22 -8.60 -2.66
CA ARG A 42 15.34 -9.49 -3.01
C ARG A 42 16.63 -9.10 -2.31
N GLU A 43 16.90 -7.80 -2.19
CA GLU A 43 18.02 -7.24 -1.45
C GLU A 43 17.83 -7.28 0.09
N GLY A 44 16.73 -7.87 0.56
CA GLY A 44 16.42 -8.00 1.99
C GLY A 44 16.13 -6.66 2.68
N ILE A 45 15.77 -5.63 1.92
CA ILE A 45 15.41 -4.32 2.48
C ILE A 45 13.89 -4.15 2.59
N LEU A 46 13.52 -3.27 3.49
CA LEU A 46 12.13 -2.85 3.68
C LEU A 46 11.75 -1.87 2.57
N VAL A 47 10.53 -2.01 2.07
CA VAL A 47 10.00 -1.17 1.00
C VAL A 47 8.71 -0.52 1.48
N ALA A 48 8.64 0.81 1.45
CA ALA A 48 7.45 1.60 1.73
C ALA A 48 6.95 2.26 0.45
N CYS A 49 5.73 2.77 0.48
CA CYS A 49 5.11 3.35 -0.71
C CYS A 49 4.35 4.65 -0.46
N GLU A 50 4.15 5.42 -1.52
CA GLU A 50 3.26 6.58 -1.60
C GLU A 50 2.47 6.56 -2.90
N ASN A 51 1.30 7.20 -2.92
CA ASN A 51 0.61 7.50 -4.18
C ASN A 51 1.19 8.78 -4.78
N ALA A 52 1.34 8.82 -6.10
CA ALA A 52 1.93 9.96 -6.80
C ALA A 52 0.95 11.13 -6.96
N LEU A 53 -0.34 10.83 -7.17
CA LEU A 53 -1.39 11.81 -7.43
C LEU A 53 -2.51 11.73 -6.40
N GLY A 54 -3.19 12.85 -6.14
CA GLY A 54 -4.35 12.90 -5.23
C GLY A 54 -5.55 12.15 -5.79
N ARG A 55 -5.71 10.89 -5.40
CA ARG A 55 -6.74 9.95 -5.91
C ARG A 55 -7.70 9.52 -4.80
N TYR A 56 -9.00 9.67 -5.01
CA TYR A 56 -10.02 9.43 -3.98
C TYR A 56 -11.02 8.33 -4.37
N ASP A 57 -10.64 7.49 -5.32
CA ASP A 57 -11.49 6.50 -5.96
C ASP A 57 -11.05 5.07 -5.60
N LYS A 58 -12.00 4.14 -5.74
CA LYS A 58 -11.80 2.72 -5.44
C LYS A 58 -10.69 2.06 -6.28
N TYR A 59 -10.46 2.53 -7.51
CA TYR A 59 -9.47 1.93 -8.40
C TYR A 59 -8.06 2.16 -7.88
N ALA A 60 -7.76 3.41 -7.51
CA ALA A 60 -6.50 3.76 -6.85
C ALA A 60 -6.31 2.99 -5.53
N TYR A 61 -7.34 2.95 -4.66
CA TYR A 61 -7.24 2.22 -3.39
C TYR A 61 -7.00 0.73 -3.58
N ASN A 62 -7.73 0.07 -4.49
CA ASN A 62 -7.55 -1.35 -4.77
C ASN A 62 -6.19 -1.64 -5.41
N GLN A 63 -5.66 -0.72 -6.22
CA GLN A 63 -4.32 -0.84 -6.79
C GLN A 63 -3.23 -0.73 -5.71
N ILE A 64 -3.35 0.23 -4.79
CA ILE A 64 -2.45 0.35 -3.63
C ILE A 64 -2.53 -0.92 -2.78
N LEU A 65 -3.74 -1.44 -2.51
CA LEU A 65 -3.92 -2.66 -1.71
C LEU A 65 -3.29 -3.90 -2.39
N LYS A 66 -3.40 -4.01 -3.72
CA LYS A 66 -2.71 -5.03 -4.52
C LYS A 66 -1.20 -4.93 -4.31
N ASN A 67 -0.64 -3.74 -4.50
CA ASN A 67 0.81 -3.53 -4.38
C ASN A 67 1.31 -3.67 -2.93
N ALA A 68 0.48 -3.36 -1.93
CA ALA A 68 0.83 -3.45 -0.52
C ALA A 68 1.00 -4.90 -0.05
N ARG A 69 0.24 -5.83 -0.64
CA ARG A 69 0.31 -7.28 -0.43
C ARG A 69 0.05 -7.99 -1.75
N PRO A 70 1.08 -8.16 -2.60
CA PRO A 70 0.91 -8.63 -3.97
C PRO A 70 0.38 -10.05 -4.11
N ASN A 71 0.42 -10.85 -3.03
CA ASN A 71 -0.14 -12.20 -2.98
C ASN A 71 -1.16 -12.35 -1.84
N GLY A 72 -1.83 -11.24 -1.50
CA GLY A 72 -2.91 -11.20 -0.53
C GLY A 72 -2.51 -11.45 0.93
N VAL A 73 -3.51 -11.69 1.76
CA VAL A 73 -3.36 -11.99 3.20
C VAL A 73 -3.04 -13.47 3.40
N ASN A 74 -2.04 -13.74 4.24
CA ASN A 74 -1.79 -15.09 4.74
C ASN A 74 -2.57 -15.33 6.04
N LYS A 75 -3.47 -16.31 6.04
CA LYS A 75 -4.30 -16.66 7.23
C LYS A 75 -3.52 -17.41 8.31
N CYS A 76 -2.36 -17.98 7.96
CA CYS A 76 -1.57 -18.84 8.83
C CYS A 76 -0.30 -18.15 9.35
N GLY A 77 -0.12 -16.86 9.11
CA GLY A 77 1.07 -16.13 9.53
C GLY A 77 1.31 -14.84 8.74
N PRO A 78 2.51 -14.27 8.78
CA PRO A 78 2.83 -13.09 8.00
C PRO A 78 2.75 -13.38 6.48
N PRO A 79 2.33 -12.41 5.66
CA PRO A 79 2.40 -12.54 4.21
C PRO A 79 3.86 -12.65 3.75
N LYS A 80 4.09 -13.40 2.67
CA LYS A 80 5.43 -13.58 2.10
C LYS A 80 6.03 -12.25 1.63
N LEU A 81 5.22 -11.45 0.94
CA LEU A 81 5.58 -10.13 0.42
C LEU A 81 4.58 -9.11 0.95
N ARG A 82 5.10 -8.02 1.52
CA ARG A 82 4.33 -6.94 2.11
C ARG A 82 5.17 -5.68 2.15
N ILE A 83 4.57 -4.53 1.86
CA ILE A 83 5.22 -3.23 2.08
C ILE A 83 5.30 -2.92 3.58
N PHE A 84 6.36 -2.23 3.97
CA PHE A 84 6.59 -1.76 5.33
C PHE A 84 5.54 -0.74 5.78
N GLY A 85 5.17 0.17 4.89
CA GLY A 85 4.22 1.24 5.18
C GLY A 85 3.74 1.93 3.92
N MET A 86 2.62 2.64 4.04
CA MET A 86 2.02 3.45 2.99
C MET A 86 1.81 4.88 3.51
N THR A 87 2.33 5.86 2.81
CA THR A 87 2.06 7.28 3.06
C THR A 87 1.08 7.80 2.01
N TYR A 88 -0.08 8.25 2.44
CA TYR A 88 -1.10 8.75 1.52
C TYR A 88 -0.96 10.26 1.26
N LEU A 89 -0.81 10.64 -0.01
CA LEU A 89 -0.79 12.01 -0.50
C LEU A 89 -2.23 12.47 -0.81
N ARG A 90 -2.79 13.49 -0.15
CA ARG A 90 -2.36 14.24 1.04
C ARG A 90 -3.63 14.62 1.81
N LEU A 91 -3.53 14.88 3.11
CA LEU A 91 -4.61 15.51 3.87
C LEU A 91 -5.06 16.81 3.18
N SER A 92 -6.34 16.91 2.89
CA SER A 92 -6.96 18.06 2.24
C SER A 92 -8.45 18.14 2.57
N ASP A 93 -9.06 19.30 2.38
CA ASP A 93 -10.51 19.44 2.50
C ASP A 93 -11.26 18.49 1.55
N GLU A 94 -10.68 18.24 0.38
CA GLU A 94 -11.23 17.29 -0.58
C GLU A 94 -11.28 15.87 -0.03
N LEU A 95 -10.22 15.42 0.66
CA LEU A 95 -10.18 14.13 1.33
C LEU A 95 -11.24 14.01 2.42
N LEU A 96 -11.50 15.12 3.14
CA LEU A 96 -12.40 15.16 4.29
C LEU A 96 -13.88 15.26 3.92
N LYS A 97 -14.24 15.40 2.63
CA LYS A 97 -15.63 15.27 2.17
C LYS A 97 -16.21 13.90 2.54
N GLU A 98 -17.46 13.87 2.98
CA GLU A 98 -18.08 12.70 3.63
C GLU A 98 -17.90 11.38 2.87
N ASN A 99 -18.14 11.37 1.56
CA ASN A 99 -18.01 10.18 0.72
C ASN A 99 -16.54 9.72 0.58
N LYS A 100 -15.62 10.66 0.37
CA LYS A 100 -14.18 10.40 0.20
C LYS A 100 -13.55 9.95 1.52
N PHE A 101 -13.91 10.62 2.60
CA PHE A 101 -13.46 10.24 3.93
C PHE A 101 -14.04 8.88 4.36
N SER A 102 -15.27 8.57 3.96
CA SER A 102 -15.84 7.23 4.19
C SER A 102 -15.09 6.15 3.44
N LEU A 103 -14.71 6.41 2.18
CA LEU A 103 -13.95 5.45 1.38
C LEU A 103 -12.51 5.25 1.90
N ILE A 104 -11.80 6.32 2.27
CA ILE A 104 -10.44 6.16 2.81
C ILE A 104 -10.43 5.41 4.15
N LYS A 105 -11.49 5.52 4.98
CA LYS A 105 -11.63 4.68 6.19
C LYS A 105 -11.71 3.19 5.84
N ILE A 106 -12.42 2.83 4.75
CA ILE A 106 -12.48 1.44 4.28
C ILE A 106 -11.10 1.03 3.77
N PHE A 107 -10.44 1.86 2.96
CA PHE A 107 -9.07 1.62 2.50
C PHE A 107 -8.10 1.37 3.67
N VAL A 108 -8.09 2.22 4.71
CA VAL A 108 -7.25 2.05 5.91
C VAL A 108 -7.58 0.73 6.61
N ARG A 109 -8.86 0.38 6.75
CA ARG A 109 -9.26 -0.90 7.33
C ARG A 109 -8.75 -2.09 6.50
N LYS A 110 -8.79 -2.01 5.18
CA LYS A 110 -8.23 -3.03 4.28
C LYS A 110 -6.71 -3.08 4.33
N MET A 111 -6.03 -1.94 4.45
CA MET A 111 -4.58 -1.90 4.69
C MET A 111 -4.22 -2.64 5.99
N HIS A 112 -5.04 -2.50 7.04
CA HIS A 112 -4.91 -3.20 8.31
C HIS A 112 -5.41 -4.66 8.29
N ALA A 113 -5.68 -5.24 7.13
CA ALA A 113 -6.21 -6.59 6.99
C ALA A 113 -7.51 -6.83 7.79
N ASP A 114 -8.43 -5.87 7.73
CA ASP A 114 -9.70 -5.82 8.47
C ASP A 114 -9.59 -5.76 10.00
N LEU A 115 -8.38 -5.60 10.54
CA LEU A 115 -8.13 -5.38 11.95
C LEU A 115 -8.43 -3.93 12.36
N ASN A 116 -8.74 -3.74 13.65
CA ASN A 116 -8.80 -2.41 14.25
C ASN A 116 -7.40 -1.79 14.28
N TYR A 117 -7.34 -0.46 14.40
CA TYR A 117 -6.08 0.24 14.65
C TYR A 117 -5.36 -0.35 15.88
N LEU A 118 -4.10 -0.73 15.67
CA LEU A 118 -3.21 -1.23 16.71
C LEU A 118 -2.17 -0.15 17.01
N PRO A 119 -2.19 0.47 18.21
CA PRO A 119 -1.26 1.55 18.53
C PRO A 119 0.18 1.08 18.78
N ASN A 120 0.36 -0.20 19.12
CA ASN A 120 1.68 -0.78 19.33
C ASN A 120 2.13 -1.54 18.07
N SER A 121 3.15 -1.01 17.40
CA SER A 121 3.76 -1.58 16.19
C SER A 121 4.35 -2.98 16.40
N ASP A 122 4.83 -3.29 17.60
CA ASP A 122 5.46 -4.58 17.93
C ASP A 122 4.51 -5.78 17.75
N LYS A 123 3.20 -5.51 17.66
CA LYS A 123 2.16 -6.53 17.48
C LYS A 123 1.94 -6.95 16.04
N TYR A 124 2.41 -6.19 15.05
CA TYR A 124 2.10 -6.44 13.64
C TYR A 124 3.27 -6.15 12.67
N PHE A 125 4.35 -5.58 13.17
CA PHE A 125 5.59 -5.35 12.43
C PHE A 125 6.82 -5.64 13.30
N ALA A 126 8.00 -5.74 12.68
CA ALA A 126 9.26 -5.80 13.42
C ALA A 126 9.38 -4.61 14.38
N PRO A 127 9.82 -4.81 15.64
CA PRO A 127 10.03 -3.73 16.60
C PRO A 127 10.95 -2.64 16.05
N ILE A 128 10.68 -1.39 16.41
CA ILE A 128 11.60 -0.29 16.10
C ILE A 128 12.75 -0.37 17.11
N GLU A 129 13.93 -0.73 16.63
CA GLU A 129 15.14 -0.85 17.43
C GLU A 129 16.01 0.40 17.31
N PRO A 130 16.91 0.67 18.28
CA PRO A 130 17.88 1.76 18.17
C PRO A 130 18.68 1.65 16.88
N MET A 131 18.80 2.77 16.15
CA MET A 131 19.50 2.79 14.86
C MET A 131 20.96 2.40 15.02
N GLU A 132 21.37 1.34 14.33
CA GLU A 132 22.75 0.91 14.26
C GLU A 132 23.60 1.80 13.34
N ARG A 133 24.91 1.81 13.58
CA ARG A 133 25.84 2.41 12.63
C ARG A 133 25.79 1.63 11.31
N SER A 134 25.88 2.35 10.19
CA SER A 134 25.92 1.72 8.88
C SER A 134 27.07 0.71 8.76
N LYS A 135 26.83 -0.38 8.03
CA LYS A 135 27.84 -1.37 7.67
C LYS A 135 28.94 -0.73 6.81
N ALA A 136 30.03 -1.47 6.61
CA ALA A 136 31.14 -1.08 5.75
C ALA A 136 30.65 -0.61 4.36
N GLU A 137 31.44 0.26 3.74
CA GLU A 137 31.16 0.71 2.39
C GLU A 137 31.21 -0.45 1.40
N ILE A 138 30.24 -0.47 0.48
CA ILE A 138 30.15 -1.47 -0.57
C ILE A 138 30.82 -0.85 -1.81
N PRO A 139 31.86 -1.46 -2.38
CA PRO A 139 32.47 -1.01 -3.61
C PRO A 139 31.45 -0.87 -4.74
N ILE A 140 31.67 0.09 -5.65
CA ILE A 140 30.71 0.35 -6.73
C ILE A 140 30.58 -0.86 -7.65
N GLU A 141 31.64 -1.62 -7.86
CA GLU A 141 31.65 -2.83 -8.67
C GLU A 141 30.72 -3.90 -8.12
N GLU A 142 30.70 -4.08 -6.79
CA GLU A 142 29.80 -5.00 -6.09
C GLU A 142 28.34 -4.50 -6.17
N LEU A 143 28.12 -3.18 -6.04
CA LEU A 143 26.78 -2.60 -6.23
C LEU A 143 26.25 -2.82 -7.66
N LEU A 144 27.12 -2.74 -8.66
CA LEU A 144 26.75 -2.94 -10.06
C LEU A 144 26.41 -4.40 -10.38
N GLU A 145 26.77 -5.37 -9.53
CA GLU A 145 26.29 -6.75 -9.72
C GLU A 145 24.75 -6.84 -9.64
N ALA A 146 24.11 -5.95 -8.88
CA ALA A 146 22.66 -5.87 -8.76
C ALA A 146 21.96 -5.27 -10.00
N THR A 147 22.70 -4.86 -11.04
CA THR A 147 22.10 -4.46 -12.33
C THR A 147 21.75 -5.66 -13.21
N LYS A 148 22.14 -6.87 -12.82
CA LYS A 148 21.76 -8.11 -13.53
C LYS A 148 20.23 -8.21 -13.55
N PRO A 149 19.61 -8.40 -14.72
CA PRO A 149 18.17 -8.58 -14.80
C PRO A 149 17.73 -9.82 -14.04
N GLU A 150 16.64 -9.68 -13.28
CA GLU A 150 16.05 -10.74 -12.48
C GLU A 150 14.54 -10.64 -12.61
N GLU A 151 13.87 -11.78 -12.79
CA GLU A 151 12.41 -11.84 -12.92
C GLU A 151 11.74 -11.27 -11.66
N PRO A 152 10.78 -10.34 -11.79
CA PRO A 152 10.07 -9.80 -10.65
C PRO A 152 9.24 -10.89 -9.95
N TYR A 153 8.94 -10.71 -8.66
CA TYR A 153 8.01 -11.60 -7.99
C TYR A 153 6.63 -11.50 -8.62
N PRO A 154 5.90 -12.61 -8.76
CA PRO A 154 4.56 -12.60 -9.34
C PRO A 154 3.58 -11.85 -8.44
N PHE A 155 2.83 -10.93 -9.02
CA PHE A 155 1.74 -10.22 -8.34
C PHE A 155 0.42 -10.80 -8.83
N ASP A 156 -0.55 -10.94 -7.93
CA ASP A 156 -1.91 -11.31 -8.28
C ASP A 156 -2.54 -10.19 -9.12
N SER A 157 -3.50 -10.52 -9.98
CA SER A 157 -4.15 -9.54 -10.86
C SER A 157 -4.93 -8.47 -10.10
N GLU A 158 -5.40 -8.80 -8.91
CA GLU A 158 -6.25 -7.95 -8.08
C GLU A 158 -6.03 -8.27 -6.58
N THR A 159 -6.40 -7.32 -5.73
CA THR A 159 -6.29 -7.50 -4.28
C THR A 159 -7.39 -8.43 -3.77
N ASP A 160 -7.04 -9.26 -2.78
CA ASP A 160 -7.99 -10.08 -2.02
C ASP A 160 -8.82 -9.27 -1.00
N MET A 161 -8.51 -7.99 -0.83
CA MET A 161 -9.13 -7.10 0.15
C MET A 161 -9.70 -5.82 -0.48
N PRO A 162 -10.53 -5.88 -1.51
CA PRO A 162 -10.99 -4.68 -2.21
C PRO A 162 -11.89 -3.83 -1.31
N VAL A 163 -11.87 -2.52 -1.53
CA VAL A 163 -12.73 -1.57 -0.80
C VAL A 163 -14.22 -1.70 -1.17
N ASP A 164 -14.53 -2.40 -2.27
CA ASP A 164 -15.88 -2.53 -2.81
C ASP A 164 -16.64 -3.78 -2.33
N ALA A 165 -15.94 -4.81 -1.83
CA ALA A 165 -16.57 -6.08 -1.41
C ALA A 165 -17.40 -5.97 -0.10
N GLY A 166 -17.50 -4.78 0.49
CA GLY A 166 -18.20 -4.52 1.75
C GLY A 166 -19.67 -4.10 1.62
N GLY A 167 -20.25 -4.06 0.42
CA GLY A 167 -21.63 -3.62 0.19
C GLY A 167 -22.73 -4.63 0.57
N SER A 168 -22.38 -5.88 0.87
CA SER A 168 -23.36 -6.94 1.21
C SER A 168 -23.25 -7.49 2.64
N SER A 169 -22.31 -7.01 3.47
CA SER A 169 -22.20 -7.43 4.87
C SER A 169 -22.57 -6.32 5.85
N LEU A 170 -23.86 -6.23 6.15
CA LEU A 170 -24.50 -5.64 7.35
C LEU A 170 -24.22 -4.16 7.74
N PHE A 171 -23.03 -3.61 7.52
CA PHE A 171 -22.60 -2.28 8.00
C PHE A 171 -23.05 -1.11 7.12
N GLY A 172 -23.15 -1.30 5.79
CA GLY A 172 -23.68 -0.27 4.87
C GLY A 172 -25.17 0.03 5.13
N THR A 173 -25.93 -0.99 5.52
CA THR A 173 -27.33 -0.83 5.94
C THR A 173 -27.42 -0.10 7.28
N ILE A 174 -26.53 -0.37 8.24
CA ILE A 174 -26.55 0.28 9.56
C ILE A 174 -26.28 1.79 9.44
N PHE A 175 -25.24 2.21 8.72
CA PHE A 175 -24.95 3.65 8.57
C PHE A 175 -26.04 4.41 7.80
N SER A 176 -26.62 3.81 6.75
CA SER A 176 -27.73 4.45 6.02
C SER A 176 -29.02 4.53 6.85
N VAL A 177 -29.30 3.54 7.70
CA VAL A 177 -30.43 3.55 8.64
C VAL A 177 -30.22 4.61 9.73
N PHE A 178 -29.03 4.72 10.33
CA PHE A 178 -28.76 5.74 11.34
C PHE A 178 -28.78 7.17 10.78
N GLY A 179 -28.30 7.38 9.55
CA GLY A 179 -28.40 8.66 8.85
C GLY A 179 -29.85 9.09 8.60
N LYS A 180 -30.72 8.14 8.18
CA LYS A 180 -32.16 8.41 8.01
C LYS A 180 -32.87 8.71 9.32
N ILE A 181 -32.52 8.02 10.42
CA ILE A 181 -33.15 8.27 11.73
C ILE A 181 -32.79 9.65 12.27
N LYS A 182 -31.53 10.11 12.14
CA LYS A 182 -31.16 11.48 12.57
C LYS A 182 -31.89 12.58 11.80
N SER A 183 -32.20 12.37 10.52
CA SER A 183 -32.97 13.33 9.71
C SER A 183 -34.46 13.41 10.08
N ILE A 184 -35.00 12.41 10.79
CA ILE A 184 -36.40 12.37 11.21
C ILE A 184 -36.60 13.05 12.57
N PHE A 185 -35.59 13.00 13.44
CA PHE A 185 -35.66 13.56 14.80
C PHE A 185 -35.06 14.97 14.94
N ILE A 186 -34.55 15.55 13.85
CA ILE A 186 -34.13 16.96 13.79
C ILE A 186 -34.96 17.62 12.68
N LYS A 187 -36.14 18.09 13.05
CA LYS A 187 -36.91 19.13 12.37
C LYS A 187 -37.22 20.21 13.38
#